data_AF-A0A0E0AYS6-F1
#
_entry.id   AF-A0A0E0AYS6-F1
#
_cell.length_a   1.000
_cell.length_b   1.000
_cell.length_c   1.000
_cell.angle_alpha   90.00
_cell.angle_beta   90.00
_cell.angle_gamma   90.00
#
_symmetry.space_group_name_H-M   'P 1'
#
loop_
_entity.id
_entity.type
_entity.pdbx_description
1 polymer ?
#
loop_
_entity_poly.entity_id
_entity_poly.type
_entity_poly.pdbx_seq_one_letter_code
_entity_poly.pdbx_strand_id
1 'polypeptide(L)'
;MREPKMCQIVCKATISDKQAKELKEKIEDEYRVNMILDNLPLVVPIARPDRDDVVFQGGYHVGVKGQYAGSKDEKYFIHNHLIFLVKYHKDENSDLSRIVGFE
;
A
#
# COMPACT_ATOMS: atom_id res chain seq x y z
N MET A 1 -5.85 14.30 10.29
CA MET A 1 -6.37 13.15 9.52
C MET A 1 -7.58 13.49 8.68
N ARG A 2 -8.42 14.48 9.06
CA ARG A 2 -9.60 14.89 8.28
C ARG A 2 -9.29 15.73 7.02
N GLU A 3 -8.04 16.15 6.86
CA GLU A 3 -7.58 16.93 5.72
C GLU A 3 -6.63 16.07 4.87
N PRO A 4 -6.77 16.10 3.54
CA PRO A 4 -5.82 15.46 2.64
C PRO A 4 -4.42 15.98 2.90
N LYS A 5 -3.49 15.08 3.14
CA LYS A 5 -2.07 15.42 3.25
C LYS A 5 -1.36 15.02 1.97
N MET A 6 -0.61 15.97 1.41
CA MET A 6 0.32 15.70 0.32
C MET A 6 1.47 14.81 0.81
N CYS A 7 2.19 14.20 -0.14
CA CYS A 7 3.29 13.27 0.14
C CYS A 7 4.27 13.82 1.19
N GLN A 8 4.39 13.11 2.32
CA GLN A 8 5.32 13.44 3.39
C GLN A 8 6.37 12.34 3.51
N ILE A 9 7.64 12.74 3.63
CA ILE A 9 8.71 11.78 3.91
C ILE A 9 8.58 11.32 5.36
N VAL A 10 8.21 10.06 5.58
CA VAL A 10 8.04 9.48 6.91
C VAL A 10 9.40 9.10 7.52
N CYS A 11 10.30 8.54 6.70
CA CYS A 11 11.64 8.17 7.13
C CYS A 11 12.64 8.24 5.96
N LYS A 12 13.92 8.32 6.31
CA LYS A 12 15.04 8.10 5.39
C LYS A 12 15.78 6.88 5.88
N ALA A 13 15.99 5.90 5.00
CA ALA A 13 16.69 4.67 5.32
C ALA A 13 17.74 4.39 4.25
N THR A 14 18.93 3.99 4.70
CA THR A 14 19.97 3.43 3.82
C THR A 14 19.84 1.93 3.86
N ILE A 15 19.68 1.30 2.70
CA ILE A 15 19.52 -0.15 2.58
C ILE A 15 20.90 -0.80 2.41
N SER A 16 21.25 -1.73 3.29
CA SER A 16 22.45 -2.56 3.14
C SER A 16 22.25 -3.69 2.13
N ASP A 17 23.34 -4.28 1.63
CA ASP A 17 23.28 -5.39 0.67
C ASP A 17 22.49 -6.59 1.18
N LYS A 18 22.62 -6.90 2.48
CA LYS A 18 21.85 -7.98 3.12
C LYS A 18 20.35 -7.68 3.08
N GLN A 19 19.94 -6.47 3.47
CA GLN A 19 18.53 -6.06 3.45
C GLN A 19 17.98 -5.99 2.02
N ALA A 20 18.80 -5.56 1.05
CA ALA A 20 18.41 -5.55 -0.35
C ALA A 20 18.14 -6.98 -0.85
N LYS A 21 18.94 -7.96 -0.43
CA LYS A 21 18.70 -9.37 -0.76
C LYS A 21 17.39 -9.89 -0.14
N GLU A 22 17.17 -9.64 1.16
CA GLU A 22 15.93 -10.02 1.85
C GLU A 22 14.68 -9.39 1.21
N LEU A 23 14.77 -8.14 0.76
CA LEU A 23 13.67 -7.48 0.06
C LEU A 23 13.38 -8.11 -1.30
N LYS A 24 14.41 -8.52 -2.05
CA LYS A 24 14.22 -9.23 -3.33
C LYS A 24 13.54 -10.58 -3.12
N GLU A 25 14.00 -11.35 -2.13
CA GLU A 25 13.40 -12.64 -1.78
C GLU A 25 11.92 -12.46 -1.40
N LYS A 26 11.59 -11.46 -0.57
CA LYS A 26 10.20 -11.14 -0.22
C LYS A 26 9.34 -10.73 -1.41
N ILE A 27 9.90 -10.06 -2.42
CA ILE A 27 9.17 -9.71 -3.63
C ILE A 27 8.87 -10.96 -4.46
N GLU A 28 9.82 -11.88 -4.59
CA GLU A 28 9.62 -13.17 -5.28
C GLU A 28 8.60 -14.06 -4.57
N ASP A 29 8.62 -14.08 -3.23
CA ASP A 29 7.68 -14.82 -2.41
C ASP A 29 6.31 -14.11 -2.24
N GLU A 30 6.05 -13.06 -3.03
CA GLU A 30 4.80 -12.28 -3.05
C GLU A 30 4.37 -11.71 -1.68
N TYR A 31 5.33 -11.37 -0.80
CA TYR A 31 5.02 -10.84 0.52
C TYR A 31 4.21 -9.55 0.44
N ARG A 32 3.29 -9.41 1.40
CA ARG A 32 2.41 -8.26 1.54
C ARG A 32 2.66 -7.55 2.87
N VAL A 33 2.61 -6.23 2.82
CA VAL A 33 2.63 -5.37 3.99
C VAL A 33 1.19 -5.16 4.43
N ASN A 34 0.89 -5.61 5.65
CA ASN A 34 -0.39 -5.35 6.30
C ASN A 34 -0.26 -4.11 7.17
N MET A 35 -1.23 -3.19 7.04
CA MET A 35 -1.39 -2.04 7.92
C MET A 35 -2.76 -2.10 8.57
N ILE A 36 -2.86 -1.64 9.81
CA ILE A 36 -4.12 -1.59 10.57
C ILE A 36 -4.30 -0.18 11.10
N LEU A 37 -5.50 0.36 10.96
CA LEU A 37 -5.90 1.66 11.50
C LEU A 37 -7.26 1.52 12.16
N ASP A 38 -7.35 1.78 13.46
CA ASP A 38 -8.59 1.65 14.26
C ASP A 38 -9.31 0.31 14.06
N ASN A 39 -8.52 -0.78 14.15
CA ASN A 39 -8.96 -2.17 13.92
C ASN A 39 -9.46 -2.48 12.49
N LEU A 40 -9.33 -1.56 11.54
CA LEU A 40 -9.61 -1.82 10.13
C LEU A 40 -8.31 -2.15 9.38
N PRO A 41 -8.28 -3.25 8.61
CA PRO A 41 -7.13 -3.57 7.78
C PRO A 41 -7.07 -2.64 6.57
N LEU A 42 -5.86 -2.32 6.13
CA LEU A 42 -5.65 -1.75 4.80
C LEU A 42 -6.07 -2.75 3.74
N VAL A 43 -6.89 -2.30 2.78
CA VAL A 43 -7.28 -3.10 1.63
C VAL A 43 -6.97 -2.39 0.32
N VAL A 44 -6.46 -3.12 -0.67
CA VAL A 44 -6.21 -2.59 -2.02
C VAL A 44 -7.35 -3.03 -2.95
N PRO A 45 -8.08 -2.10 -3.59
CA PRO A 45 -9.10 -2.45 -4.58
C PRO A 45 -8.47 -2.93 -5.88
N ILE A 46 -8.94 -4.05 -6.41
CA ILE A 46 -8.53 -4.63 -7.68
C ILE A 46 -9.75 -4.79 -8.58
N ALA A 47 -9.74 -4.08 -9.70
CA ALA A 47 -10.76 -4.22 -10.73
C ALA A 47 -10.62 -5.58 -11.43
N ARG A 48 -11.74 -6.29 -11.54
CA ARG A 48 -11.83 -7.55 -12.27
C ARG A 48 -12.33 -7.29 -13.69
N PRO A 49 -11.48 -7.44 -14.72
CA PRO A 49 -11.87 -7.15 -16.10
C PRO A 49 -13.02 -8.03 -16.62
N ASP A 50 -13.24 -9.19 -15.99
CA ASP A 50 -14.22 -10.20 -16.40
C ASP A 50 -15.64 -9.94 -15.88
N ARG A 51 -15.82 -9.15 -14.81
CA ARG A 51 -17.11 -9.04 -14.11
C ARG A 51 -17.58 -7.62 -13.79
N ASP A 52 -16.84 -6.59 -14.21
CA ASP A 52 -17.11 -5.18 -13.84
C ASP A 52 -17.29 -4.99 -12.31
N ASP A 53 -16.53 -5.79 -11.55
CA ASP A 53 -16.57 -5.84 -10.08
C ASP A 53 -15.20 -5.45 -9.50
N VAL A 54 -15.20 -4.90 -8.28
CA VAL A 54 -13.98 -4.58 -7.53
C VAL A 54 -13.84 -5.56 -6.37
N VAL A 55 -12.66 -6.21 -6.28
CA VAL A 55 -12.32 -7.07 -5.14
C VAL A 55 -11.28 -6.38 -4.28
N PHE A 56 -11.49 -6.40 -2.97
CA PHE A 56 -10.58 -5.85 -1.99
C PHE A 56 -9.62 -6.92 -1.49
N GLN A 57 -8.31 -6.67 -1.61
CA GLN A 57 -7.30 -7.56 -1.09
C GLN A 57 -6.58 -6.93 0.11
N GLY A 58 -6.33 -7.71 1.17
CA GLY A 58 -5.65 -7.21 2.36
C GLY A 58 -4.18 -6.89 2.12
N GLY A 59 -3.74 -5.70 2.53
CA GLY A 59 -2.36 -5.23 2.41
C GLY A 59 -1.92 -4.99 0.96
N TYR A 60 -0.71 -4.45 0.79
CA TYR A 60 -0.11 -4.19 -0.52
C TYR A 60 1.19 -4.98 -0.69
N HIS A 61 1.56 -5.33 -1.93
CA HIS A 61 2.81 -6.05 -2.20
C HIS A 61 4.03 -5.20 -1.83
N VAL A 62 5.04 -5.83 -1.21
CA VAL A 62 6.31 -5.16 -0.87
C VAL A 62 6.96 -4.49 -2.10
N GLY A 63 6.79 -5.10 -3.27
CA GLY A 63 7.32 -4.61 -4.53
C GLY A 63 6.88 -5.46 -5.70
N VAL A 64 7.52 -5.23 -6.85
CA VAL A 64 7.23 -5.95 -8.10
C VAL A 64 8.52 -6.17 -8.88
N LYS A 65 8.57 -7.26 -9.63
CA LYS A 65 9.60 -7.51 -10.64
C LYS A 65 9.13 -6.95 -11.98
N GLY A 66 9.93 -6.10 -12.59
CA GLY A 66 9.55 -5.44 -13.84
C GLY A 66 10.75 -5.13 -14.73
N GLN A 67 10.46 -4.63 -15.92
CA GLN A 67 11.46 -4.22 -16.89
C GLN A 67 11.39 -2.71 -17.11
N TYR A 68 12.54 -2.08 -17.34
CA TYR A 68 12.56 -0.70 -17.81
C TYR A 68 12.19 -0.65 -19.29
N ALA A 69 11.47 0.39 -19.71
CA ALA A 69 11.15 0.61 -21.11
C ALA A 69 12.45 0.61 -21.95
N GLY A 70 12.54 -0.33 -22.92
CA GLY A 70 13.70 -0.47 -23.80
C GLY A 70 14.83 -1.38 -23.29
N SER A 71 14.72 -1.98 -22.11
CA SER A 71 15.62 -3.04 -21.64
C SER A 71 14.86 -4.34 -21.39
N LYS A 72 15.51 -5.48 -21.67
CA LYS A 72 15.03 -6.81 -21.31
C LYS A 72 15.47 -7.24 -19.91
N ASP A 73 16.26 -6.43 -19.22
CA ASP A 73 16.77 -6.75 -17.90
C ASP A 73 15.66 -6.60 -16.86
N GLU A 74 15.34 -7.70 -16.19
CA GLU A 74 14.42 -7.68 -15.05
C GLU A 74 15.08 -7.01 -13.85
N LYS A 75 14.37 -6.05 -13.25
CA LYS A 75 14.77 -5.37 -12.02
C LYS A 75 13.65 -5.44 -10.99
N TYR A 76 14.05 -5.33 -9.74
CA TYR A 76 13.14 -5.29 -8.60
C TYR A 76 12.82 -3.84 -8.24
N PHE A 77 11.54 -3.56 -8.07
CA PHE A 77 11.00 -2.26 -7.65
C PHE A 77 10.29 -2.42 -6.33
N ILE A 78 10.45 -1.44 -5.43
CA ILE A 78 9.85 -1.46 -4.08
C ILE A 78 8.71 -0.45 -4.04
N HIS A 79 7.57 -0.85 -3.48
CA HIS A 79 6.46 0.06 -3.20
C HIS A 79 6.71 0.83 -1.90
N ASN A 80 7.53 1.87 -1.96
CA ASN A 80 7.82 2.75 -0.82
C ASN A 80 6.98 4.04 -0.81
N HIS A 81 6.34 4.38 -1.93
CA HIS A 81 5.46 5.53 -2.01
C HIS A 81 4.01 5.07 -1.80
N LEU A 82 3.46 5.37 -0.62
CA LEU A 82 2.14 4.93 -0.21
C LEU A 82 1.14 6.08 -0.32
N ILE A 83 0.04 5.82 -1.01
CA ILE A 83 -1.12 6.71 -1.11
C ILE A 83 -2.32 5.87 -0.67
N PHE A 84 -3.07 6.35 0.29
CA PHE A 84 -4.24 5.68 0.83
C PHE A 84 -5.30 6.70 1.24
N LEU A 85 -6.55 6.25 1.23
CA LEU A 85 -7.75 6.94 1.61
C LEU A 85 -8.27 6.38 2.94
N VAL A 86 -8.47 7.28 3.90
CA VAL A 86 -9.12 6.95 5.17
C VAL A 86 -10.54 7.48 5.14
N LYS A 87 -11.52 6.58 5.10
CA LYS A 87 -12.94 6.93 5.14
C LYS A 87 -13.38 7.03 6.59
N TYR A 88 -14.15 8.06 6.91
CA TYR A 88 -14.68 8.27 8.26
C TYR A 88 -16.14 8.68 8.22
N HIS A 89 -16.86 8.36 9.29
CA HIS A 89 -18.20 8.85 9.59
C HIS A 89 -18.10 9.87 10.72
N LYS A 90 -18.61 11.09 10.50
CA LYS A 90 -18.69 12.13 11.55
C LYS A 90 -20.04 12.01 12.23
N ASP A 91 -20.04 12.01 13.56
CA ASP A 91 -21.26 12.06 14.36
C ASP A 91 -21.91 13.45 14.22
N GLU A 92 -23.23 13.51 14.07
CA GLU A 92 -23.94 14.78 13.85
C GLU A 92 -24.12 15.59 15.15
N ASN A 93 -24.12 14.93 16.29
CA ASN A 93 -24.40 15.51 17.61
C ASN A 93 -23.13 15.74 18.44
N SER A 94 -21.97 15.29 17.96
CA SER A 94 -20.68 15.45 18.63
C SER A 94 -19.56 15.70 17.63
N ASP A 95 -18.42 16.23 18.09
CA ASP A 95 -17.25 16.44 17.24
C ASP A 95 -16.41 15.17 17.00
N LEU A 96 -16.95 14.01 17.37
CA LEU A 96 -16.30 12.72 17.22
C LEU A 96 -16.42 12.20 15.78
N SER A 97 -15.49 11.33 15.40
CA SER A 97 -15.49 10.68 14.10
C SER A 97 -14.98 9.25 14.25
N ARG A 98 -15.62 8.33 13.52
CA ARG A 98 -15.25 6.91 13.50
C ARG A 98 -14.67 6.56 12.14
N ILE A 99 -13.56 5.82 12.11
CA ILE A 99 -12.99 5.33 10.87
C ILE A 99 -13.85 4.16 10.38
N VAL A 100 -14.21 4.17 9.11
CA VAL A 100 -15.09 3.17 8.48
C VAL A 100 -14.45 2.50 7.27
N GLY A 101 -13.28 2.97 6.81
CA GLY A 101 -12.54 2.32 5.74
C GLY A 101 -11.09 2.79 5.67
N PHE A 102 -10.22 1.89 5.22
CA PHE A 102 -8.81 2.13 5.02
C PHE A 102 -8.36 1.42 3.73
N GLU A 103 -8.19 2.18 2.66
CA GLU A 103 -7.90 1.67 1.31
C GLU A 103 -6.80 2.43 0.58
#